data_AF-A0A436A3U5-F1
#
_entry.id   AF-A0A436A3U5-F1
#
_cell.length_a   1.000
_cell.length_b   1.000
_cell.length_c   1.000
_cell.angle_alpha   90.00
_cell.angle_beta   90.00
_cell.angle_gamma   90.00
#
_symmetry.space_group_name_H-M   'P 1'
#
loop_
_entity.id
_entity.type
_entity.pdbx_description
1 polymer ?
#
loop_
_entity_poly.entity_id
_entity_poly.type
_entity_poly.pdbx_seq_one_letter_code
_entity_poly.pdbx_strand_id
1 'polypeptide(L)' 'MSSIRPMIPLLLAAGILLGGNGLQSTLIALRGAQEGFSASDIGLMGTFYFAGFLL' A
#
# COMPACT_ATOMS: atom_id res chain seq x y z
N MET A 1 19.24 -25.33 8.14
CA MET A 1 18.16 -24.33 8.22
C MET A 1 18.43 -23.26 9.29
N SER A 2 19.67 -22.74 9.41
CA SER A 2 20.04 -21.77 10.46
C SER A 2 20.05 -20.31 9.96
N SER A 3 20.27 -20.08 8.66
CA SER A 3 20.48 -18.74 8.12
C SER A 3 19.23 -17.86 7.97
N ILE A 4 18.02 -18.43 7.98
CA ILE A 4 16.76 -17.67 7.80
C ILE A 4 16.15 -17.20 9.12
N ARG A 5 16.44 -17.89 10.24
CA ARG A 5 15.92 -17.55 11.58
C ARG A 5 16.16 -16.08 11.97
N PRO A 6 17.34 -15.49 11.71
CA PRO A 6 17.58 -14.07 12.01
C PRO A 6 16.77 -13.11 11.13
N MET A 7 16.31 -13.55 9.94
CA MET A 7 15.55 -12.71 9.01
C MET A 7 14.05 -12.74 9.29
N ILE A 8 13.55 -13.65 10.13
CA ILE A 8 12.11 -13.77 10.44
C ILE A 8 11.52 -12.42 10.90
N PRO A 9 12.13 -11.65 11.82
CA PRO A 9 11.59 -10.36 12.22
C PRO A 9 11.54 -9.35 11.06
N LEU A 10 12.55 -9.34 10.19
CA LEU A 10 12.60 -8.46 9.02
C LEU A 10 11.53 -8.84 8.01
N LEU A 11 11.34 -10.13 7.74
CA LEU A 11 10.31 -10.62 6.82
C LEU A 11 8.90 -10.36 7.35
N LEU A 12 8.68 -10.50 8.65
CA LEU A 12 7.42 -10.12 9.30
C LEU A 12 7.17 -8.62 9.19
N ALA A 13 8.17 -7.79 9.51
CA ALA A 13 8.06 -6.34 9.39
C ALA A 13 7.76 -5.93 7.94
N ALA A 14 8.48 -6.51 6.97
CA ALA A 14 8.22 -6.28 5.55
C ALA A 14 6.82 -6.73 5.14
N GLY A 15 6.37 -7.91 5.58
CA GLY A 15 5.02 -8.42 5.30
C GLY A 15 3.93 -7.53 5.88
N ILE A 16 4.08 -7.05 7.12
CA ILE A 16 3.14 -6.12 7.75
C ILE A 16 3.14 -4.78 7.03
N LEU A 17 4.32 -4.24 6.71
CA LEU A 17 4.45 -2.95 6.04
C LEU A 17 3.83 -3.00 4.63
N LEU A 18 4.24 -3.97 3.82
CA LEU A 18 3.77 -4.10 2.43
C LEU A 18 2.28 -4.47 2.39
N GLY A 19 1.87 -5.42 3.24
CA GLY A 19 0.48 -5.85 3.34
C GLY A 19 -0.43 -4.74 3.85
N GLY A 20 -0.05 -4.06 4.92
CA GLY A 20 -0.78 -2.92 5.46
C GLY A 20 -0.88 -1.77 4.46
N ASN A 21 0.21 -1.45 3.78
CA ASN A 21 0.23 -0.39 2.76
C ASN A 21 -0.66 -0.73 1.54
N GLY A 22 -0.56 -1.95 1.02
CA GLY A 22 -1.39 -2.39 -0.11
C GLY A 22 -2.88 -2.51 0.24
N LEU A 23 -3.20 -2.96 1.45
CA LEU A 23 -4.59 -2.96 1.95
C LEU A 23 -5.11 -1.53 2.09
N GLN A 24 -4.32 -0.63 2.67
CA GLN A 24 -4.70 0.78 2.82
C GLN A 24 -4.98 1.44 1.46
N SER A 25 -4.10 1.29 0.47
CA SER A 25 -4.31 1.88 -0.86
C SER A 25 -5.57 1.33 -1.54
N THR A 26 -5.84 0.04 -1.38
CA THR A 26 -7.04 -0.62 -1.92
C THR A 26 -8.31 -0.12 -1.25
N LEU A 27 -8.33 -0.04 0.08
CA LEU A 27 -9.49 0.40 0.85
C LEU A 27 -9.82 1.88 0.60
N ILE A 28 -8.80 2.74 0.40
CA ILE A 28 -9.00 4.14 0.01
C ILE A 28 -9.71 4.22 -1.34
N ALA A 29 -9.24 3.46 -2.34
CA ALA A 29 -9.87 3.44 -3.66
C ALA A 29 -11.31 2.93 -3.61
N LEU A 30 -11.56 1.85 -2.86
CA LEU A 30 -12.91 1.31 -2.67
C LEU A 30 -13.85 2.32 -1.99
N ARG A 31 -13.36 3.01 -0.96
CA ARG A 31 -14.13 4.05 -0.27
C ARG A 31 -14.45 5.21 -1.21
N GLY A 32 -13.49 5.71 -1.99
CA GLY A 32 -13.71 6.77 -2.96
C GLY A 32 -14.78 6.40 -3.99
N ALA A 33 -14.75 5.15 -4.49
CA ALA A 33 -15.78 4.66 -5.39
C ALA A 33 -17.18 4.61 -4.73
N GLN A 34 -17.27 4.24 -3.45
CA GLN A 34 -18.52 4.24 -2.69
C GLN A 34 -19.06 5.65 -2.42
N GLU A 35 -18.18 6.63 -2.27
CA GLU A 35 -18.53 8.04 -2.09
C GLU A 35 -18.91 8.73 -3.42
N GLY A 36 -18.79 8.03 -4.55
CA GLY A 36 -19.18 8.52 -5.88
C GLY A 36 -18.10 9.31 -6.61
N PHE A 37 -16.84 9.27 -6.14
CA PHE A 37 -15.72 9.84 -6.89
C PHE A 37 -15.53 9.12 -8.23
N SER A 38 -15.11 9.87 -9.25
CA SER A 38 -14.81 9.27 -10.54
C SER A 38 -13.56 8.40 -10.47
N ALA A 39 -13.47 7.39 -11.33
CA ALA A 39 -12.28 6.54 -11.42
C ALA A 39 -11.01 7.36 -11.74
N SER A 40 -11.17 8.45 -12.50
CA SER A 40 -10.11 9.40 -12.84
C SER A 40 -9.56 10.09 -11.60
N ASP A 41 -10.42 10.58 -10.70
CA ASP A 41 -10.01 11.28 -9.48
C ASP A 41 -9.29 10.34 -8.50
N ILE A 42 -9.82 9.12 -8.35
CA ILE A 42 -9.20 8.06 -7.53
C ILE A 42 -7.81 7.69 -8.09
N GLY A 43 -7.71 7.56 -9.42
CA GLY A 43 -6.44 7.28 -10.10
C GLY A 43 -5.43 8.43 -9.96
N LEU A 44 -5.89 9.67 -10.01
CA LEU A 44 -5.05 10.85 -9.79
C LEU A 44 -4.50 10.88 -8.35
N MET A 45 -5.36 10.64 -7.35
CA MET A 45 -4.94 10.49 -5.96
C MET A 45 -3.86 9.41 -5.79
N GLY A 46 -4.09 8.22 -6.37
CA GLY A 46 -3.12 7.13 -6.34
C GLY A 46 -1.79 7.48 -7.01
N THR A 47 -1.81 8.29 -8.06
CA THR A 47 -0.60 8.76 -8.75
C THR A 47 0.23 9.69 -7.86
N PHE A 48 -0.41 10.61 -7.14
CA PHE A 48 0.29 11.51 -6.21
C PHE A 48 0.97 10.78 -5.05
N TYR A 49 0.41 9.65 -4.61
CA TYR A 49 1.07 8.78 -3.64
C TYR A 49 2.42 8.27 -4.14
N PHE A 50 2.51 7.80 -5.39
CA PHE A 50 3.78 7.39 -6.00
C PHE A 50 4.69 8.58 -6.35
N ALA A 51 4.13 9.71 -6.75
CA ALA A 51 4.89 10.93 -6.98
C ALA A 51 5.62 11.40 -5.71
N GLY A 52 5.01 11.22 -4.53
CA GLY A 52 5.65 11.51 -3.25
C GLY A 52 6.86 10.62 -2.92
N PHE A 53 6.97 9.41 -3.49
CA PHE A 53 8.18 8.58 -3.37
C PHE A 53 9.29 9.00 -4.34
N LEU A 54 8.94 9.69 -5.42
CA LEU A 54 9.90 10.15 -6.43
C LEU A 54 10.65 11.41 -5.97
N LEU A 55 10.01 12.25 -5.16
CA LEU A 55 10.54 13.51 -4.63
C LEU A 55 11.34 13.28 -3.33
#